data_AF-A0A086JV28-F1
#
_entry.id   AF-A0A086JV28-F1
#
_cell.length_a   1.000
_cell.length_b   1.000
_cell.length_c   1.000
_cell.angle_alpha   90.00
_cell.angle_beta   90.00
_cell.angle_gamma   90.00
#
_symmetry.space_group_name_H-M   'P 1'
#
loop_
_entity.id
_entity.type
_entity.pdbx_description
1 polymer ?
#
loop_
_entity_poly.entity_id
_entity_poly.type
_entity_poly.pdbx_seq_one_letter_code
_entity_poly.pdbx_strand_id
1 'polypeptide(L)'
;MERDSGDVVYDVDGDFDYANPDASPFASVCRAAPCGLLGGVGGFLEVVQEARRVGMKILVQMASGVSASHPHRRYASHLLHFEDADGKKQILYGGETLGVLPQETAILNYRKLETWQLFIDDLKMWIKKFGIDGVRISNAQELPQILAADAHALSRKDADGQFHYAAQDIIMGEVGL
;
A
#
# COMPACT_ATOMS: atom_id res chain seq x y z
N MET A 1 -3.33 -1.76 15.08
CA MET A 1 -2.00 -2.38 15.20
C MET A 1 -1.42 -2.47 13.81
N GLU A 2 -0.58 -1.50 13.47
CA GLU A 2 0.08 -1.37 12.17
C GLU A 2 1.35 -2.22 12.17
N ARG A 3 1.55 -2.99 11.11
CA ARG A 3 2.42 -4.19 11.09
C ARG A 3 3.81 -3.99 10.47
N ASP A 4 4.32 -2.77 10.39
CA ASP A 4 5.75 -2.57 10.04
C ASP A 4 6.61 -2.15 11.22
N SER A 5 6.02 -1.51 12.23
CA SER A 5 6.69 -1.02 13.44
C SER A 5 6.56 -1.94 14.67
N GLY A 6 5.81 -3.05 14.53
CA GLY A 6 5.55 -3.98 15.62
C GLY A 6 4.69 -3.43 16.77
N ASP A 7 4.52 -4.26 17.79
CA ASP A 7 4.00 -3.82 19.09
C ASP A 7 5.01 -2.90 19.77
N VAL A 8 4.51 -1.98 20.58
CA VAL A 8 5.35 -1.23 21.51
C VAL A 8 5.91 -2.23 22.52
N VAL A 9 7.22 -2.47 22.46
CA VAL A 9 7.92 -3.35 23.41
C VAL A 9 8.32 -2.48 24.58
N TYR A 10 7.63 -2.66 25.70
CA TYR A 10 8.04 -2.04 26.95
C TYR A 10 9.18 -2.87 27.54
N ASP A 11 10.29 -2.21 27.86
CA ASP A 11 11.33 -2.84 28.64
C ASP A 11 10.98 -2.85 30.14
N VAL A 12 11.86 -3.46 30.93
CA VAL A 12 11.70 -3.58 32.39
C VAL A 12 11.82 -2.24 33.13
N ASP A 13 12.40 -1.23 32.49
CA ASP A 13 12.63 0.11 33.04
C ASP A 13 11.48 1.08 32.68
N GLY A 14 10.54 0.64 31.85
CA GLY A 14 9.37 1.41 31.41
C GLY A 14 9.63 2.27 30.17
N ASP A 15 10.81 2.13 29.57
CA ASP A 15 11.07 2.66 28.23
C ASP A 15 10.34 1.80 27.20
N PHE A 16 10.11 2.39 26.03
CA PHE A 16 9.40 1.72 24.96
C PHE A 16 10.19 1.73 23.67
N ASP A 17 10.22 0.59 23.00
CA ASP A 17 10.84 0.41 21.68
C ASP A 17 9.81 -0.09 20.66
N TYR A 18 10.13 0.08 19.38
CA TYR A 18 9.38 -0.50 18.29
C TYR A 18 10.02 -1.82 17.90
N ALA A 19 9.24 -2.87 17.65
CA ALA A 19 9.79 -4.19 17.36
C ALA A 19 10.64 -4.23 16.07
N ASN A 20 10.50 -3.22 15.19
CA ASN A 20 11.36 -3.01 14.04
C ASN A 20 11.91 -1.56 14.05
N PRO A 21 13.15 -1.35 14.51
CA PRO A 21 13.74 -0.01 14.60
C PRO A 21 14.03 0.61 13.23
N ASP A 22 14.12 -0.21 12.18
CA ASP A 22 14.37 0.23 10.80
C ASP A 22 13.07 0.50 10.02
N ALA A 23 11.91 0.43 10.67
CA ALA A 23 10.61 0.62 10.01
C ALA A 23 10.45 2.04 9.47
N SER A 24 10.19 2.15 8.16
CA SER A 24 9.93 3.43 7.51
C SER A 24 8.46 3.85 7.65
N PRO A 25 8.16 5.08 8.13
CA PRO A 25 6.78 5.60 8.14
C PRO A 25 6.23 5.85 6.74
N PHE A 26 7.08 5.79 5.71
CA PHE A 26 6.70 5.96 4.31
C PHE A 26 6.30 4.62 3.64
N ALA A 27 6.66 3.48 4.23
CA ALA A 27 6.16 2.15 3.86
C ALA A 27 4.82 1.90 4.59
N SER A 28 3.75 2.56 4.15
CA SER A 28 2.46 2.46 4.84
C SER A 28 1.79 1.10 4.64
N VAL A 29 1.63 0.34 5.72
CA VAL A 29 0.82 -0.90 5.72
C VAL A 29 -0.65 -0.65 5.42
N CYS A 30 -1.14 0.58 5.64
CA CYS A 30 -2.52 0.96 5.41
C CYS A 30 -2.69 2.43 5.00
N ARG A 31 -3.00 2.66 3.72
CA ARG A 31 -3.30 3.98 3.18
C ARG A 31 -4.53 4.67 3.75
N ALA A 32 -5.36 3.98 4.52
CA ALA A 32 -6.61 4.52 5.05
C ALA A 32 -6.51 5.05 6.50
N ALA A 33 -5.32 5.04 7.08
CA ALA A 33 -5.08 5.46 8.45
C ALA A 33 -3.76 6.24 8.57
N PRO A 34 -3.65 7.17 9.54
CA PRO A 34 -2.40 7.80 9.87
C PRO A 34 -1.42 6.79 10.49
N CYS A 35 -0.15 6.88 10.09
CA CYS A 35 0.91 6.01 10.55
C CYS A 35 1.16 6.12 12.05
N GLY A 36 1.17 4.99 12.76
CA GLY A 36 1.41 4.85 14.18
C GLY A 36 2.79 5.34 14.60
N LEU A 37 3.81 5.12 13.76
CA LEU A 37 5.17 5.67 13.98
C LEU A 37 5.19 7.20 14.05
N LEU A 38 4.20 7.86 13.44
CA LEU A 38 4.06 9.32 13.42
C LEU A 38 2.96 9.81 14.39
N GLY A 39 2.61 9.02 15.41
CA GLY A 39 1.59 9.35 16.41
C GLY A 39 0.18 8.86 16.07
N GLY A 40 0.00 8.18 14.94
CA GLY A 40 -1.25 7.52 14.57
C GLY A 40 -2.45 8.47 14.51
N VAL A 41 -3.64 7.92 14.79
CA VAL A 41 -4.90 8.69 14.76
C VAL A 41 -4.89 9.84 15.76
N GLY A 42 -4.38 9.62 16.98
CA GLY A 42 -4.36 10.63 18.03
C GLY A 42 -3.50 11.83 17.64
N GLY A 43 -2.23 11.58 17.31
CA GLY A 43 -1.30 12.63 16.89
C GLY A 43 -1.76 13.35 15.62
N PHE A 44 -2.36 12.64 14.66
CA PHE A 44 -2.90 13.28 13.46
C PHE A 44 -4.06 14.24 13.80
N LEU A 45 -4.97 13.85 14.70
CA LEU A 45 -6.10 14.70 15.08
C LEU A 45 -5.66 15.96 15.83
N GLU A 46 -4.59 15.89 16.63
CA GLU A 46 -4.00 17.08 17.27
C GLU A 46 -3.47 18.07 16.22
N VAL A 47 -2.74 17.57 15.21
CA VAL A 47 -2.30 18.40 14.07
C VAL A 47 -3.49 19.03 13.36
N VAL A 48 -4.57 18.26 13.15
CA VAL A 48 -5.80 18.78 12.51
C VAL A 48 -6.44 19.90 13.33
N GLN A 49 -6.52 19.74 14.65
CA GLN A 49 -7.09 20.74 15.54
C GLN A 49 -6.27 22.03 15.53
N GLU A 50 -4.95 21.92 15.63
CA GLU A 50 -4.06 23.09 15.63
C GLU A 50 -4.08 23.81 14.27
N ALA A 51 -4.01 23.08 13.16
CA ALA A 51 -4.09 23.67 11.83
C ALA A 51 -5.41 24.45 11.65
N ARG A 52 -6.54 23.89 12.10
CA ARG A 52 -7.84 24.59 12.06
C ARG A 52 -7.85 25.84 12.93
N ARG A 53 -7.26 25.77 14.14
CA ARG A 53 -7.17 26.91 15.07
C ARG A 53 -6.48 28.11 14.45
N VAL A 54 -5.46 27.88 13.61
CA VAL A 54 -4.71 28.93 12.91
C VAL A 54 -5.19 29.22 11.49
N GLY A 55 -6.30 28.60 11.06
CA GLY A 55 -6.87 28.82 9.72
C GLY A 55 -6.11 28.17 8.57
N MET A 56 -5.28 27.17 8.83
CA MET A 56 -4.57 26.39 7.82
C MET A 56 -5.43 25.26 7.25
N LYS A 57 -5.11 24.89 6.01
CA LYS A 57 -5.70 23.77 5.28
C LYS A 57 -4.76 22.58 5.27
N ILE A 58 -5.31 21.38 5.36
CA ILE A 58 -4.52 20.15 5.47
C ILE A 58 -4.69 19.33 4.19
N LEU A 59 -3.58 19.12 3.50
CA LEU A 59 -3.49 18.22 2.36
C LEU A 59 -2.69 16.99 2.76
N VAL A 60 -3.25 15.80 2.51
CA VAL A 60 -2.55 14.52 2.78
C VAL A 60 -2.03 13.94 1.47
N GLN A 61 -0.76 13.56 1.45
CA GLN A 61 -0.18 12.85 0.33
C GLN A 61 -0.60 11.38 0.36
N MET A 62 -1.14 10.89 -0.75
CA MET A 62 -1.65 9.53 -0.88
C MET A 62 -0.74 8.70 -1.78
N ALA A 63 -0.15 7.65 -1.22
CA ALA A 63 0.64 6.71 -1.99
C ALA A 63 -0.23 5.77 -2.82
N SER A 64 0.25 5.40 -4.01
CA SER A 64 -0.41 4.41 -4.87
C SER A 64 -0.12 2.96 -4.47
N GLY A 65 1.00 2.71 -3.77
CA GLY A 65 1.37 1.40 -3.21
C GLY A 65 1.10 1.27 -1.70
N VAL A 66 1.47 0.14 -1.14
CA VAL A 66 1.45 -0.16 0.30
C VAL A 66 2.78 -0.76 0.72
N SER A 67 3.02 -0.93 2.02
CA SER A 67 4.18 -1.71 2.47
C SER A 67 4.18 -3.11 1.85
N ALA A 68 5.36 -3.57 1.43
CA ALA A 68 5.60 -4.96 1.06
C ALA A 68 5.56 -5.89 2.29
N SER A 69 5.91 -5.35 3.46
CA SER A 69 5.90 -6.05 4.73
C SER A 69 4.53 -5.93 5.38
N HIS A 70 3.84 -7.07 5.48
CA HIS A 70 2.58 -7.20 6.21
C HIS A 70 1.49 -6.15 5.85
N PRO A 71 1.20 -5.90 4.55
CA PRO A 71 0.14 -4.98 4.16
C PRO A 71 -1.19 -5.39 4.80
N HIS A 72 -2.03 -4.41 5.12
CA HIS A 72 -3.35 -4.70 5.66
C HIS A 72 -4.13 -5.65 4.73
N ARG A 73 -4.78 -6.67 5.29
CA ARG A 73 -5.46 -7.76 4.54
C ARG A 73 -6.39 -7.31 3.41
N ARG A 74 -6.89 -6.09 3.48
CA ARG A 74 -7.75 -5.48 2.45
C ARG A 74 -7.05 -5.26 1.11
N TYR A 75 -5.72 -5.25 1.09
CA TYR A 75 -4.94 -5.08 -0.14
C TYR A 75 -4.49 -6.42 -0.73
N ALA A 76 -4.69 -7.55 -0.03
CA ALA A 76 -4.11 -8.84 -0.42
C ALA A 76 -4.52 -9.30 -1.83
N SER A 77 -5.80 -9.15 -2.20
CA SER A 77 -6.32 -9.48 -3.53
C SER A 77 -5.97 -8.46 -4.63
N HIS A 78 -5.34 -7.35 -4.22
CA HIS A 78 -4.99 -6.23 -5.07
C HIS A 78 -3.49 -6.11 -5.31
N LEU A 79 -2.65 -6.95 -4.69
CA LEU A 79 -1.22 -6.95 -4.95
C LEU A 79 -0.94 -7.37 -6.39
N LEU A 80 -0.05 -6.64 -7.06
CA LEU A 80 0.46 -7.05 -8.37
C LEU A 80 1.56 -8.09 -8.17
N HIS A 81 1.58 -9.09 -9.03
CA HIS A 81 2.55 -10.17 -8.98
C HIS A 81 3.33 -10.28 -10.29
N PHE A 82 4.50 -10.91 -10.22
CA PHE A 82 5.28 -11.36 -11.37
C PHE A 82 5.70 -12.82 -11.15
N GLU A 83 6.10 -13.53 -12.21
CA GLU A 83 6.75 -14.83 -12.08
C GLU A 83 8.26 -14.65 -12.10
N ASP A 84 8.95 -15.20 -11.09
CA ASP A 84 10.41 -15.20 -11.07
C ASP A 84 11.01 -16.20 -12.08
N ALA A 85 12.34 -16.25 -12.17
CA ALA A 85 13.04 -17.14 -13.10
C ALA A 85 12.76 -18.64 -12.84
N ASP A 86 12.30 -19.00 -11.65
CA ASP A 86 11.88 -20.37 -11.30
C ASP A 86 10.38 -20.61 -11.59
N GLY A 87 9.66 -19.61 -12.11
CA GLY A 87 8.22 -19.66 -12.33
C GLY A 87 7.38 -19.50 -11.06
N LYS A 88 7.96 -19.04 -9.94
CA LYS A 88 7.20 -18.80 -8.71
C LYS A 88 6.55 -17.43 -8.76
N LYS A 89 5.30 -17.35 -8.31
CA LYS A 89 4.56 -16.10 -8.16
C LYS A 89 5.12 -15.28 -6.99
N GLN A 90 5.63 -14.09 -7.28
CA GLN A 90 6.19 -13.15 -6.32
C GLN A 90 5.40 -11.84 -6.32
N ILE A 91 5.38 -11.14 -5.20
CA ILE A 91 4.83 -9.78 -5.13
C ILE A 91 5.76 -8.84 -5.89
N LEU A 92 5.20 -7.98 -6.73
CA LEU A 92 5.96 -6.95 -7.41
C LEU A 92 6.23 -5.77 -6.48
N TYR A 93 7.50 -5.60 -6.13
CA TYR A 93 7.97 -4.49 -5.30
C TYR A 93 8.18 -3.21 -6.09
N GLY A 94 8.08 -2.08 -5.41
CA GLY A 94 8.27 -0.74 -5.96
C GLY A 94 7.07 0.19 -5.71
N GLY A 95 7.06 1.32 -6.42
CA GLY A 95 6.07 2.38 -6.25
C GLY A 95 6.73 3.73 -5.99
N GLU A 96 6.09 4.57 -5.17
CA GLU A 96 6.61 5.88 -4.81
C GLU A 96 7.87 5.77 -3.95
N THR A 97 9.00 6.27 -4.44
CA THR A 97 10.24 6.32 -3.67
C THR A 97 10.35 7.65 -2.91
N LEU A 98 9.68 7.77 -1.76
CA LEU A 98 9.93 8.86 -0.79
C LEU A 98 11.15 8.53 0.10
N GLY A 99 12.27 8.16 -0.51
CA GLY A 99 13.45 7.69 0.23
C GLY A 99 13.30 6.29 0.85
N VAL A 100 12.30 5.52 0.42
CA VAL A 100 12.15 4.09 0.73
C VAL A 100 12.83 3.23 -0.33
N LEU A 101 13.36 2.09 0.10
CA LEU A 101 13.89 1.09 -0.80
C LEU A 101 12.74 0.45 -1.59
N PRO A 102 12.95 0.09 -2.88
CA PRO A 102 11.90 -0.55 -3.67
C PRO A 102 11.26 -1.75 -2.97
N GLN A 103 12.06 -2.55 -2.26
CA GLN A 103 11.64 -3.77 -1.57
C GLN A 103 10.73 -3.51 -0.35
N GLU A 104 10.64 -2.28 0.14
CA GLU A 104 9.77 -1.92 1.27
C GLU A 104 8.34 -1.65 0.85
N THR A 105 8.09 -1.48 -0.45
CA THR A 105 6.77 -1.15 -0.99
C THR A 105 6.33 -2.17 -2.03
N ALA A 106 5.02 -2.44 -2.07
CA ALA A 106 4.39 -3.32 -3.03
C ALA A 106 3.43 -2.52 -3.93
N ILE A 107 3.48 -2.84 -5.21
CA ILE A 107 2.61 -2.26 -6.23
C ILE A 107 1.26 -2.98 -6.19
N LEU A 108 0.18 -2.21 -6.31
CA LEU A 108 -1.17 -2.77 -6.48
C LEU A 108 -1.52 -2.91 -7.96
N ASN A 109 -2.31 -3.92 -8.29
CA ASN A 109 -2.79 -4.18 -9.64
C ASN A 109 -3.93 -3.22 -10.00
N TYR A 110 -3.59 -2.07 -10.60
CA TYR A 110 -4.53 -1.07 -11.09
C TYR A 110 -5.16 -1.41 -12.46
N ARG A 111 -4.92 -2.60 -13.01
CA ARG A 111 -5.76 -3.12 -14.12
C ARG A 111 -7.14 -3.53 -13.59
N LYS A 112 -7.23 -3.90 -12.31
CA LYS A 112 -8.48 -4.22 -11.62
C LYS A 112 -9.23 -2.95 -11.24
N LEU A 113 -10.50 -2.83 -11.65
CA LEU A 113 -11.38 -1.72 -11.26
C LEU A 113 -11.53 -1.65 -9.74
N GLU A 114 -11.55 -2.79 -9.08
CA GLU A 114 -11.70 -2.92 -7.63
C GLU A 114 -10.51 -2.28 -6.89
N THR A 115 -9.31 -2.27 -7.47
CA THR A 115 -8.14 -1.58 -6.90
C THR A 115 -8.29 -0.06 -6.95
N TRP A 116 -8.86 0.47 -8.04
CA TRP A 116 -9.21 1.89 -8.13
C TRP A 116 -10.29 2.26 -7.12
N GLN A 117 -11.34 1.45 -7.02
CA GLN A 117 -12.41 1.65 -6.05
C GLN A 117 -11.86 1.66 -4.63
N LEU A 118 -10.95 0.73 -4.31
CA LEU A 118 -10.26 0.66 -3.03
C LEU A 118 -9.45 1.93 -2.73
N PHE A 119 -8.68 2.45 -3.69
CA PHE A 119 -7.94 3.70 -3.54
C PHE A 119 -8.87 4.89 -3.23
N ILE A 120 -9.98 5.01 -3.97
CA ILE A 120 -10.98 6.06 -3.76
C ILE A 120 -11.64 5.93 -2.37
N ASP A 121 -11.90 4.71 -1.90
CA ASP A 121 -12.50 4.49 -0.59
C ASP A 121 -11.53 4.78 0.56
N ASP A 122 -10.23 4.52 0.37
CA ASP A 122 -9.17 4.96 1.29
C ASP A 122 -9.16 6.48 1.43
N LEU A 123 -9.20 7.20 0.30
CA LEU A 123 -9.28 8.67 0.28
C LEU A 123 -10.53 9.19 0.96
N LYS A 124 -11.70 8.59 0.69
CA LYS A 124 -12.95 8.97 1.35
C LYS A 124 -12.88 8.79 2.86
N MET A 125 -12.14 7.78 3.35
CA MET A 125 -11.94 7.58 4.77
C MET A 125 -11.18 8.74 5.39
N TRP A 126 -10.14 9.26 4.75
CA TRP A 126 -9.42 10.42 5.26
C TRP A 126 -10.29 11.66 5.38
N ILE A 127 -11.08 11.93 4.34
CA ILE A 127 -12.01 13.07 4.33
C ILE A 127 -13.05 12.91 5.45
N LYS A 128 -13.70 11.74 5.53
CA LYS A 128 -14.82 11.52 6.46
C LYS A 128 -14.39 11.40 7.92
N LYS A 129 -13.26 10.73 8.17
CA LYS A 129 -12.82 10.42 9.55
C LYS A 129 -11.94 11.51 10.14
N PHE A 130 -11.03 12.07 9.34
CA PHE A 130 -10.03 13.01 9.84
C PHE A 130 -10.25 14.44 9.36
N GLY A 131 -11.17 14.65 8.42
CA GLY A 131 -11.61 15.99 8.01
C GLY A 131 -10.49 16.81 7.36
N ILE A 132 -9.69 16.16 6.51
CA ILE A 132 -8.67 16.79 5.67
C ILE A 132 -9.34 17.63 4.57
N ASP A 133 -8.66 18.66 4.10
CA ASP A 133 -9.18 19.59 3.09
C ASP A 133 -8.87 19.18 1.65
N GLY A 134 -7.96 18.23 1.46
CA GLY A 134 -7.66 17.68 0.15
C GLY A 134 -6.55 16.64 0.17
N VAL A 135 -6.29 16.07 -1.00
CA VAL A 135 -5.22 15.09 -1.18
C VAL A 135 -4.19 15.59 -2.19
N ARG A 136 -2.95 15.16 -2.00
CA ARG A 136 -1.90 15.28 -3.00
C ARG A 136 -1.59 13.89 -3.54
N ILE A 137 -1.70 13.72 -4.85
CA ILE A 137 -1.20 12.52 -5.53
C ILE A 137 0.19 12.87 -6.05
N SER A 138 1.21 12.26 -5.47
CA SER A 138 2.60 12.40 -5.91
C SER A 138 2.81 11.69 -7.24
N ASN A 139 3.69 12.24 -8.08
CA ASN A 139 4.10 11.64 -9.36
C ASN A 139 2.91 11.17 -10.21
N ALA A 140 1.83 11.95 -10.26
CA ALA A 140 0.60 11.60 -10.98
C ALA A 140 0.82 11.39 -12.50
N GLN A 141 1.94 11.86 -13.05
CA GLN A 141 2.35 11.57 -14.42
C GLN A 141 2.83 10.12 -14.63
N GLU A 142 3.24 9.44 -13.57
CA GLU A 142 3.80 8.08 -13.58
C GLU A 142 2.97 7.09 -12.77
N LEU A 143 2.01 7.58 -11.96
CA LEU A 143 1.27 6.77 -11.00
C LEU A 143 -0.25 6.89 -11.14
N PRO A 144 -0.98 5.78 -10.90
CA PRO A 144 -0.46 4.45 -10.61
C PRO A 144 0.15 3.77 -11.85
N GLN A 145 1.18 2.95 -11.63
CA GLN A 145 1.76 2.13 -12.70
C GLN A 145 0.77 1.04 -13.13
N ILE A 146 0.44 1.02 -14.42
CA ILE A 146 -0.34 -0.04 -15.06
C ILE A 146 0.61 -0.80 -15.97
N LEU A 147 1.14 -1.91 -15.47
CA LEU A 147 2.11 -2.73 -16.20
C LEU A 147 1.44 -3.63 -17.24
N ALA A 148 2.26 -4.09 -18.19
CA ALA A 148 1.80 -5.04 -19.20
C ALA A 148 1.50 -6.38 -18.52
N ALA A 149 0.44 -7.04 -18.97
CA ALA A 149 0.15 -8.39 -18.51
C ALA A 149 1.19 -9.36 -19.11
N ASP A 150 1.73 -10.26 -18.30
CA ASP A 150 2.61 -11.31 -18.79
C ASP A 150 1.75 -12.40 -19.47
N ALA A 151 1.53 -12.23 -20.77
CA ALA A 151 0.71 -13.14 -21.55
C ALA A 151 1.29 -14.57 -21.59
N HIS A 152 2.60 -14.74 -21.46
CA HIS A 152 3.23 -16.05 -21.44
C HIS A 152 2.92 -16.76 -20.12
N ALA A 153 3.17 -16.11 -18.97
CA ALA A 153 2.83 -16.65 -17.66
C ALA A 153 1.32 -16.93 -17.53
N LEU A 154 0.48 -15.98 -17.94
CA LEU A 154 -0.98 -16.08 -17.80
C LEU A 154 -1.62 -17.14 -18.70
N SER A 155 -0.98 -17.51 -19.81
CA SER A 155 -1.47 -18.57 -20.71
C SER A 155 -0.95 -19.97 -20.35
N ARG A 156 -0.17 -20.11 -19.27
CA ARG A 156 0.33 -21.41 -18.80
C ARG A 156 -0.82 -22.37 -18.52
N LYS A 157 -0.59 -23.63 -18.88
CA LYS A 157 -1.46 -24.76 -18.57
C LYS A 157 -0.82 -25.70 -17.56
N ASP A 158 -1.64 -26.26 -16.70
CA ASP A 158 -1.22 -27.28 -15.75
C ASP A 158 -1.11 -28.66 -16.42
N ALA A 159 -0.66 -29.66 -15.67
CA ALA A 159 -0.40 -31.01 -16.19
C ALA A 159 -1.64 -31.71 -16.78
N ASP A 160 -2.84 -31.26 -16.41
CA ASP A 160 -4.12 -31.73 -16.93
C ASP A 160 -4.56 -31.01 -18.22
N GLY A 161 -3.76 -30.05 -18.71
CA GLY A 161 -4.03 -29.26 -19.91
C GLY A 161 -5.01 -28.10 -19.70
N GLN A 162 -5.49 -27.86 -18.48
CA GLN A 162 -6.31 -26.72 -18.12
C GLN A 162 -5.46 -25.47 -17.87
N PHE A 163 -6.03 -24.28 -18.03
CA PHE A 163 -5.33 -23.04 -17.68
C PHE A 163 -5.07 -22.96 -16.18
N HIS A 164 -3.84 -22.58 -15.83
CA HIS A 164 -3.45 -22.36 -14.44
C HIS A 164 -4.22 -21.18 -13.82
N TYR A 165 -4.38 -20.10 -14.59
CA TYR A 165 -5.10 -18.89 -14.17
C TYR A 165 -6.55 -18.91 -14.68
N ALA A 166 -7.47 -18.39 -13.87
CA ALA A 166 -8.86 -18.23 -14.30
C ALA A 166 -8.96 -17.18 -15.42
N ALA A 167 -10.00 -17.25 -16.26
CA ALA A 167 -10.19 -16.29 -17.35
C ALA A 167 -10.22 -14.83 -16.87
N GLN A 168 -10.77 -14.58 -15.69
CA GLN A 168 -10.77 -13.26 -15.06
C GLN A 168 -9.35 -12.80 -14.70
N ASP A 169 -8.52 -13.68 -14.15
CA ASP A 169 -7.14 -13.37 -13.77
C ASP A 169 -6.27 -13.05 -15.00
N ILE A 170 -6.51 -13.74 -16.11
CA ILE A 170 -5.85 -13.48 -17.40
C ILE A 170 -6.22 -12.08 -17.92
N ILE A 171 -7.52 -11.76 -17.97
CA ILE A 171 -8.01 -10.47 -18.47
C ILE A 171 -7.50 -9.31 -17.59
N MET A 172 -7.55 -9.50 -16.27
CA MET A 172 -7.13 -8.51 -15.29
C MET A 172 -5.62 -8.42 -15.13
N GLY A 173 -4.84 -9.26 -15.81
CA GLY A 173 -3.38 -9.27 -15.71
C GLY A 173 -2.91 -9.51 -14.28
N GLU A 174 -3.32 -10.62 -13.69
CA GLU A 174 -2.94 -11.02 -12.32
C GLU A 174 -1.42 -11.09 -12.14
N VAL A 175 -0.70 -11.36 -13.24
CA VAL A 175 0.76 -11.34 -13.35
C VAL A 175 1.16 -10.32 -14.41
N GLY A 176 2.14 -9.47 -14.10
CA GLY A 176 2.64 -8.43 -15.02
C GLY A 176 4.14 -8.17 -14.92
N LEU A 177 4.66 -7.46 -15.93
CA LEU A 177 6.05 -7.03 -16.10
C LEU A 177 6.12 -5.58 -16.61
#